data_AF-A0A6L9QAB6-F1
#
_entry.id   AF-A0A6L9QAB6-F1
#
_cell.length_a   1.000
_cell.length_b   1.000
_cell.length_c   1.000
_cell.angle_alpha   90.00
_cell.angle_beta   90.00
_cell.angle_gamma   90.00
#
_symmetry.space_group_name_H-M   'P 1'
#
loop_
_entity.id
_entity.type
_entity.pdbx_description
1 polymer ?
#
loop_
_entity_poly.entity_id
_entity_poly.type
_entity_poly.pdbx_seq_one_letter_code
_entity_poly.pdbx_strand_id
1 'polypeptide(L)'
;ALAWLSLDGALGAGPWWLFGPAAAPALAAGALRMARRRPVDHSMPVIATPAGVIPMGPVVWALAGVDLAGLGCVPLLVALAGHATALGSLLLVQALVGTGVAATYLLTRPLGR
;
A
#
# COMPACT_ATOMS: atom_id res chain seq x y z
N ALA A 1 -13.73 -12.80 -1.88
CA ALA A 1 -12.36 -13.11 -1.43
C ALA A 1 -12.32 -13.44 0.06
N LEU A 2 -12.61 -12.50 0.98
CA LEU A 2 -12.55 -12.75 2.43
C LEU A 2 -13.41 -13.94 2.89
N ALA A 3 -14.67 -14.00 2.44
CA ALA A 3 -15.55 -15.12 2.77
C ALA A 3 -14.99 -16.49 2.31
N TRP A 4 -14.33 -16.53 1.14
CA TRP A 4 -13.69 -17.75 0.65
C TRP A 4 -12.49 -18.16 1.50
N LEU A 5 -11.63 -17.21 1.87
CA LEU A 5 -10.49 -17.47 2.77
C LEU A 5 -10.92 -17.95 4.15
N SER A 6 -12.05 -17.46 4.66
CA SER A 6 -12.64 -17.95 5.90
C SER A 6 -13.20 -19.38 5.76
N LEU A 7 -13.87 -19.68 4.64
CA LEU A 7 -14.42 -21.02 4.38
C LEU A 7 -13.33 -22.08 4.16
N ASP A 8 -12.22 -21.70 3.54
CA ASP A 8 -11.06 -22.58 3.30
C ASP A 8 -10.18 -22.78 4.55
N GLY A 9 -10.54 -22.16 5.68
CA GLY A 9 -9.78 -22.25 6.94
C GLY A 9 -8.42 -21.56 6.91
N ALA A 10 -8.10 -20.82 5.84
CA ALA A 10 -6.86 -20.07 5.69
C ALA A 10 -6.72 -18.92 6.70
N LEU A 11 -7.83 -18.52 7.33
CA LEU A 11 -7.88 -17.47 8.34
C LEU A 11 -8.23 -18.08 9.71
N GLY A 12 -7.46 -17.71 10.74
CA GLY A 12 -7.83 -18.00 12.12
C GLY A 12 -9.16 -17.34 12.51
N ALA A 13 -9.79 -17.79 13.60
CA ALA A 13 -11.04 -17.20 14.06
C ALA A 13 -10.85 -15.71 14.45
N GLY A 14 -11.76 -14.83 14.01
CA GLY A 14 -11.77 -13.43 14.44
C GLY A 14 -12.41 -12.45 13.45
N PRO A 15 -12.55 -11.17 13.84
CA PRO A 15 -13.24 -10.15 13.06
C PRO A 15 -12.37 -9.55 11.92
N TRP A 16 -11.94 -10.38 10.97
CA TRP A 16 -11.06 -9.97 9.85
C TRP A 16 -11.60 -8.81 9.00
N TRP A 17 -12.92 -8.66 8.93
CA TRP A 17 -13.57 -7.58 8.20
C TRP A 17 -13.19 -6.18 8.73
N LEU A 18 -12.76 -6.07 10.00
CA LEU A 18 -12.31 -4.80 10.60
C LEU A 18 -11.01 -4.26 9.99
N PHE A 19 -10.19 -5.10 9.34
CA PHE A 19 -9.00 -4.62 8.63
C PHE A 19 -9.35 -3.71 7.45
N GLY A 20 -10.53 -3.87 6.83
CA GLY A 20 -10.98 -3.01 5.72
C GLY A 20 -11.02 -1.53 6.10
N PRO A 21 -11.87 -1.11 7.06
CA PRO A 21 -11.89 0.28 7.51
C PRO A 21 -10.57 0.73 8.15
N ALA A 22 -9.85 -0.15 8.85
CA ALA A 22 -8.56 0.20 9.46
C ALA A 22 -7.45 0.49 8.43
N ALA A 23 -7.47 -0.19 7.26
CA ALA A 23 -6.53 0.03 6.17
C ALA A 23 -6.91 1.19 5.24
N ALA A 24 -8.19 1.59 5.22
CA ALA A 24 -8.70 2.60 4.29
C ALA A 24 -7.91 3.92 4.27
N PRO A 25 -7.46 4.50 5.41
CA PRO A 25 -6.69 5.75 5.39
C PRO A 25 -5.34 5.62 4.67
N ALA A 26 -4.63 4.51 4.86
CA ALA A 26 -3.36 4.23 4.17
C ALA A 26 -3.56 4.11 2.65
N LEU A 27 -4.58 3.37 2.23
CA LEU A 27 -4.93 3.20 0.83
C LEU A 27 -5.32 4.54 0.19
N ALA A 28 -6.08 5.37 0.90
CA ALA A 28 -6.43 6.72 0.44
C ALA A 28 -5.18 7.60 0.26
N ALA A 29 -4.23 7.57 1.21
CA ALA A 29 -2.97 8.29 1.08
C ALA A 29 -2.14 7.82 -0.13
N GLY A 30 -2.07 6.50 -0.36
CA GLY A 30 -1.44 5.90 -1.54
C GLY A 30 -2.11 6.34 -2.85
N ALA A 31 -3.44 6.28 -2.94
CA ALA A 31 -4.19 6.69 -4.12
C ALA A 31 -4.01 8.18 -4.43
N LEU A 32 -4.13 9.04 -3.42
CA LEU A 32 -3.89 10.47 -3.54
C LEU A 32 -2.44 10.78 -3.95
N ARG A 33 -1.47 9.94 -3.55
CA ARG A 33 -0.06 10.10 -3.95
C ARG A 33 0.08 9.77 -5.43
N MET A 34 -0.53 8.68 -5.86
CA MET A 34 -0.54 8.27 -7.25
C MET A 34 -1.18 9.32 -8.16
N ALA A 35 -2.34 9.85 -7.76
CA ALA A 35 -3.04 10.92 -8.47
C ALA A 35 -2.23 12.22 -8.62
N ARG A 36 -1.16 12.38 -7.83
CA ARG A 36 -0.30 13.58 -7.80
C ARG A 36 1.11 13.34 -8.32
N ARG A 37 1.44 12.12 -8.77
CA ARG A 37 2.74 11.88 -9.41
C ARG A 37 2.83 12.69 -10.70
N ARG A 38 4.04 13.16 -11.01
CA ARG A 38 4.31 13.79 -12.31
C ARG A 38 4.05 12.79 -13.44
N PRO A 39 3.70 13.24 -14.66
CA PRO A 39 3.63 12.37 -15.83
C PRO A 39 4.94 11.63 -16.07
N VAL A 40 4.85 10.49 -16.74
CA VAL A 40 6.01 9.71 -17.16
C VAL A 40 6.82 10.52 -18.17
N ASP A 41 8.14 10.58 -17.99
CA ASP A 41 9.04 11.18 -18.98
C ASP A 41 9.34 10.17 -20.09
N HIS A 42 8.71 10.36 -21.25
CA HIS A 42 8.91 9.52 -22.44
C HIS A 42 10.14 9.89 -23.26
N SER A 43 10.88 10.95 -22.90
CA SER A 43 12.14 11.32 -23.53
C SER A 43 13.34 10.55 -22.95
N MET A 44 13.13 9.81 -21.86
CA MET A 44 14.17 8.98 -21.23
C MET A 44 14.68 7.88 -22.17
N PRO A 45 15.97 7.52 -22.08
CA PRO A 45 16.56 6.51 -22.95
C PRO A 45 15.91 5.14 -22.76
N VAL A 46 16.01 4.30 -23.77
CA VAL A 46 15.55 2.91 -23.74
C VAL A 46 16.75 1.96 -23.62
N ILE A 47 16.58 0.86 -22.89
CA ILE A 47 17.61 -0.20 -22.79
C ILE A 47 17.18 -1.34 -23.70
N ALA A 48 18.03 -1.68 -24.68
CA ALA A 48 17.86 -2.86 -25.50
C ALA A 48 18.34 -4.10 -24.73
N THR A 49 17.47 -5.11 -24.62
CA THR A 49 17.80 -6.41 -24.02
C THR A 49 17.47 -7.53 -25.01
N PRO A 50 18.03 -8.74 -24.86
CA PRO A 50 17.63 -9.89 -25.69
C PRO A 50 16.13 -10.19 -25.65
N ALA A 51 15.44 -9.82 -24.57
CA ALA A 51 13.99 -10.01 -24.39
C ALA A 51 13.14 -8.85 -24.93
N GLY A 52 13.76 -7.79 -25.47
CA GLY A 52 13.06 -6.61 -26.01
C GLY A 52 13.56 -5.29 -25.43
N VAL A 53 12.78 -4.24 -25.67
CA VAL A 53 13.11 -2.86 -25.30
C VAL A 53 12.48 -2.50 -23.95
N ILE A 54 13.29 -2.03 -23.02
CA ILE A 54 12.83 -1.54 -21.71
C ILE A 54 12.77 0.00 -21.75
N PRO A 55 11.57 0.61 -21.69
CA PRO A 55 11.43 2.05 -21.62
C PRO A 55 11.75 2.54 -20.21
N MET A 56 12.82 3.32 -20.03
CA MET A 56 13.26 3.71 -18.69
C MET A 56 12.36 4.74 -18.01
N GLY A 57 11.62 5.55 -18.78
CA GLY A 57 10.65 6.50 -18.25
C GLY A 57 9.63 5.85 -17.30
N PRO A 58 8.84 4.87 -17.77
CA PRO A 58 7.92 4.11 -16.93
C PRO A 58 8.60 3.41 -15.75
N VAL A 59 9.80 2.85 -15.94
CA VAL A 59 10.55 2.16 -14.87
C VAL A 59 10.92 3.13 -13.75
N VAL A 60 11.53 4.26 -14.09
CA VAL A 60 11.91 5.29 -13.12
C VAL A 60 10.68 5.85 -12.44
N TRP A 61 9.61 6.10 -13.19
CA TRP A 61 8.35 6.59 -12.61
C TRP A 61 7.70 5.60 -11.63
N ALA A 62 7.71 4.30 -11.96
CA ALA A 62 7.18 3.26 -11.08
C ALA A 62 7.98 3.19 -9.77
N LEU A 63 9.31 3.23 -9.89
CA LEU A 63 10.25 3.19 -8.77
C LEU A 63 10.34 4.52 -8.00
N ALA A 64 9.85 5.62 -8.56
CA ALA A 64 9.95 6.94 -7.94
C ALA A 64 9.09 7.03 -6.67
N GLY A 65 9.75 6.87 -5.52
CA GLY A 65 9.24 7.13 -4.18
C GLY A 65 8.40 6.01 -3.58
N VAL A 66 8.17 6.14 -2.27
CA VAL A 66 7.65 5.10 -1.38
C VAL A 66 6.18 4.75 -1.63
N ASP A 67 5.86 3.45 -1.62
CA ASP A 67 4.49 2.96 -1.61
C ASP A 67 3.84 3.15 -0.23
N LEU A 68 3.08 4.24 -0.08
CA LEU A 68 2.36 4.55 1.16
C LEU A 68 1.24 3.56 1.47
N ALA A 69 0.61 2.97 0.45
CA ALA A 69 -0.42 1.96 0.66
C ALA A 69 0.22 0.70 1.22
N GLY A 70 1.32 0.23 0.61
CA GLY A 70 2.11 -0.89 1.12
C GLY A 70 2.60 -0.66 2.55
N LEU A 71 3.26 0.47 2.82
CA LEU A 71 3.76 0.80 4.16
C LEU A 71 2.64 0.90 5.21
N GLY A 72 1.55 1.60 4.88
CA GLY A 72 0.44 1.79 5.80
C GLY A 72 -0.37 0.51 6.06
N CYS A 73 -0.25 -0.50 5.20
CA CYS A 73 -0.91 -1.80 5.32
C CYS A 73 0.03 -2.93 5.78
N VAL A 74 1.24 -2.64 6.23
CA VAL A 74 2.18 -3.67 6.74
C VAL A 74 1.54 -4.56 7.81
N PRO A 75 0.83 -4.05 8.84
CA PRO A 75 0.22 -4.91 9.85
C PRO A 75 -0.82 -5.89 9.26
N LEU A 76 -1.62 -5.45 8.29
CA LEU A 76 -2.53 -6.32 7.53
C LEU A 76 -1.76 -7.40 6.74
N LEU A 77 -0.69 -7.01 6.03
CA LEU A 77 0.13 -7.97 5.27
C LEU A 77 0.77 -9.02 6.19
N VAL A 78 1.25 -8.60 7.36
CA VAL A 78 1.78 -9.50 8.40
C VAL A 78 0.68 -10.43 8.92
N ALA A 79 -0.52 -9.91 9.17
CA ALA A 79 -1.66 -10.72 9.61
C ALA A 79 -2.05 -11.79 8.58
N LEU A 80 -1.96 -11.48 7.29
CA LEU A 80 -2.26 -12.41 6.20
C LEU A 80 -1.14 -13.42 5.92
N ALA A 81 0.12 -13.06 6.17
CA ALA A 81 1.28 -13.91 5.93
C ALA A 81 1.54 -14.93 7.06
N GLY A 82 0.98 -14.71 8.26
CA GLY A 82 1.17 -15.59 9.42
C GLY A 82 -0.14 -16.18 9.95
N HIS A 83 -0.03 -17.25 10.76
CA HIS A 83 -1.14 -17.71 11.60
C HIS A 83 -1.27 -16.71 12.77
N ALA A 84 -2.02 -15.63 12.57
CA ALA A 84 -2.11 -14.51 13.51
C ALA A 84 -2.68 -14.96 14.87
N THR A 85 -1.83 -15.21 15.85
CA THR A 85 -2.22 -15.53 17.24
C THR A 85 -2.72 -14.31 18.02
N ALA A 86 -2.50 -13.09 17.50
CA ALA A 86 -2.86 -11.84 18.15
C ALA A 86 -3.57 -10.86 17.18
N LEU A 87 -4.69 -11.28 16.61
CA LEU A 87 -5.44 -10.48 15.62
C LEU A 87 -5.83 -9.07 16.15
N GLY A 88 -6.20 -8.98 17.43
CA GLY A 88 -6.61 -7.72 18.05
C GLY A 88 -5.49 -6.68 18.13
N SER A 89 -4.26 -7.08 18.45
CA SER A 89 -3.13 -6.14 18.49
C SER A 89 -2.75 -5.68 17.08
N LEU A 90 -2.78 -6.58 16.09
CA LEU A 90 -2.53 -6.23 14.69
C LEU A 90 -3.59 -5.28 14.14
N LEU A 91 -4.86 -5.43 14.52
CA LEU A 91 -5.92 -4.48 14.17
C LEU A 91 -5.69 -3.09 14.75
N LEU A 92 -5.31 -3.00 16.03
CA LEU A 92 -4.99 -1.72 16.68
C LEU A 92 -3.80 -1.06 15.99
N VAL A 93 -2.72 -1.81 15.75
CA VAL A 93 -1.52 -1.32 15.06
C VAL A 93 -1.87 -0.90 13.63
N GLN A 94 -2.71 -1.64 12.91
CA GLN A 94 -3.17 -1.26 11.58
C GLN A 94 -3.91 0.09 11.58
N ALA A 95 -4.81 0.31 12.55
CA ALA A 95 -5.53 1.58 12.66
C ALA A 95 -4.57 2.75 12.94
N LEU A 96 -3.62 2.56 13.86
CA LEU A 96 -2.62 3.59 14.21
C LEU A 96 -1.66 3.88 13.04
N VAL A 97 -1.12 2.85 12.41
CA VAL A 97 -0.20 2.99 11.28
C VAL A 97 -0.92 3.60 10.08
N GLY A 98 -2.12 3.11 9.75
CA GLY A 98 -2.87 3.60 8.60
C GLY A 98 -3.26 5.07 8.73
N THR A 99 -3.79 5.46 9.89
CA THR A 99 -4.11 6.87 10.18
C THR A 99 -2.85 7.73 10.30
N GLY A 100 -1.78 7.21 10.92
CA GLY A 100 -0.50 7.90 11.05
C GLY A 100 0.13 8.22 9.69
N VAL A 101 0.17 7.25 8.77
CA VAL A 101 0.65 7.44 7.38
C VAL A 101 -0.20 8.47 6.65
N ALA A 102 -1.53 8.37 6.75
CA ALA A 102 -2.43 9.33 6.12
C ALA A 102 -2.24 10.75 6.68
N ALA A 103 -2.13 10.89 8.00
CA ALA A 103 -1.93 12.17 8.68
C ALA A 103 -0.58 12.77 8.30
N THR A 104 0.53 12.03 8.40
CA THR A 104 1.85 12.54 7.98
C THR A 104 1.83 12.94 6.52
N TYR A 105 1.23 12.13 5.64
CA TYR A 105 1.12 12.45 4.23
C TYR A 105 0.29 13.71 3.92
N LEU A 106 -0.70 14.04 4.76
CA LEU A 106 -1.49 15.27 4.61
C LEU A 106 -0.77 16.48 5.24
N LEU A 107 -0.10 16.29 6.38
CA LEU A 107 0.52 17.36 7.17
C LEU A 107 1.91 17.78 6.67
N THR A 108 2.69 16.85 6.12
CA THR A 108 4.01 17.16 5.52
C THR A 108 3.88 17.85 4.16
N ARG A 109 2.65 18.13 3.73
CA ARG A 109 2.41 18.87 2.51
C ARG A 109 2.63 20.35 2.75
N PRO A 110 3.49 21.00 1.97
CA PRO A 110 3.43 22.44 1.89
C PRO A 110 2.04 22.81 1.36
N LEU A 111 1.28 23.59 2.14
CA LEU A 111 0.13 24.33 1.63
C LEU A 111 0.66 25.15 0.46
N GLY A 112 0.08 24.97 -0.72
CA GLY A 112 0.60 25.50 -1.98
C GLY A 112 1.07 26.96 -1.85
N ARG A 113 2.33 27.18 -2.20
CA ARG A 113 2.80 28.44 -2.77
C ARG A 113 2.81 28.29 -4.28
#